data_AF-A0A644XCW6-F1
#
_entry.id   AF-A0A644XCW6-F1
#
_cell.length_a   1.000
_cell.length_b   1.000
_cell.length_c   1.000
_cell.angle_alpha   90.00
_cell.angle_beta   90.00
_cell.angle_gamma   90.00
#
_symmetry.space_group_name_H-M   'P 1'
#
loop_
_entity.id
_entity.type
_entity.pdbx_description
1 polymer ?
#
loop_
_entity_poly.entity_id
_entity_poly.type
_entity_poly.pdbx_seq_one_letter_code
_entity_poly.pdbx_strand_id
1 'polypeptide(L)'
;MKYFFTNLKRFDIPVSLGGINRLAPVSQWGCKIVRDTEPFVNTIYPQAECVFFLPEAHLLPALAERGADSRICIGAQGVHREDVSKDGNFGGFTTLRTAKAVAAMGCTHVIIGHCEERRE
;
A
#
# COMPACT_ATOMS: atom_id res chain seq x y z
N MET A 1 17.62 1.76 13.56
CA MET A 1 16.50 0.92 13.09
C MET A 1 16.67 0.67 11.59
N LYS A 2 16.45 -0.55 11.10
CA LYS A 2 16.54 -0.86 9.66
C LYS A 2 15.15 -0.76 9.02
N TYR A 3 15.09 -0.33 7.77
CA TYR A 3 13.84 -0.20 7.02
C TYR A 3 13.96 -0.90 5.68
N PHE A 4 12.90 -1.60 5.28
CA PHE A 4 12.78 -2.18 3.95
C PHE A 4 11.51 -1.65 3.30
N PHE A 5 11.67 -0.83 2.27
CA PHE A 5 10.58 -0.12 1.61
C PHE A 5 10.38 -0.67 0.19
N THR A 6 9.22 -1.25 -0.06
CA THR A 6 8.89 -1.89 -1.34
C THR A 6 7.72 -1.19 -2.01
N ASN A 7 7.99 -0.43 -3.08
CA ASN A 7 6.94 0.13 -3.92
C ASN A 7 6.51 -0.88 -4.99
N LEU A 8 5.28 -1.37 -4.90
CA LEU A 8 4.76 -2.40 -5.80
C LEU A 8 4.10 -1.85 -7.08
N LYS A 9 4.04 -0.52 -7.22
CA LYS A 9 3.49 0.21 -8.39
C LYS A 9 2.15 -0.37 -8.86
N ARG A 10 1.87 -0.33 -10.17
CA ARG A 10 0.70 -0.95 -10.82
C ARG A 10 1.01 -2.37 -11.34
N PHE A 11 1.76 -3.15 -10.56
CA PHE A 11 2.11 -4.53 -10.93
C PHE A 11 0.96 -5.52 -10.73
N ASP A 12 -0.20 -5.03 -10.27
CA ASP A 12 -1.45 -5.75 -10.13
C ASP A 12 -2.23 -5.90 -11.45
N ILE A 13 -1.94 -5.07 -12.46
CA ILE A 13 -2.61 -5.12 -13.77
C ILE A 13 -2.29 -6.44 -14.49
N PRO A 14 -3.30 -7.24 -14.90
CA PRO A 14 -3.10 -8.48 -15.65
C PRO A 14 -2.37 -8.32 -16.98
N VAL A 15 -1.64 -9.35 -17.38
CA VAL A 15 -0.98 -9.39 -18.70
C VAL A 15 -1.94 -9.24 -19.88
N SER A 16 -3.18 -9.71 -19.75
CA SER A 16 -4.22 -9.55 -20.79
C SER A 16 -4.64 -8.09 -21.01
N LEU A 17 -4.34 -7.20 -20.06
CA LEU A 17 -4.57 -5.75 -20.14
C LEU A 17 -3.26 -4.96 -20.35
N GLY A 18 -2.17 -5.64 -20.74
CA GLY A 18 -0.86 -5.01 -20.96
C GLY A 18 -0.06 -4.76 -19.67
N GLY A 19 -0.52 -5.25 -18.52
CA GLY A 19 0.26 -5.23 -17.28
C GLY A 19 1.23 -6.41 -17.17
N ILE A 20 1.70 -6.67 -15.95
CA ILE A 20 2.68 -7.72 -15.67
C ILE A 20 2.19 -8.79 -14.70
N ASN A 21 0.99 -8.65 -14.14
CA ASN A 21 0.48 -9.57 -13.13
C ASN A 21 0.21 -10.96 -13.73
N ARG A 22 0.96 -11.94 -13.22
CA ARG A 22 0.74 -13.39 -13.39
C ARG A 22 0.58 -14.11 -12.05
N LEU A 23 0.60 -13.36 -10.94
CA LEU A 23 0.72 -13.87 -9.58
C LEU A 23 -0.62 -14.38 -9.05
N ALA A 24 -1.68 -13.59 -9.25
CA ALA A 24 -3.03 -13.91 -8.80
C ALA A 24 -4.07 -13.05 -9.55
N PRO A 25 -5.36 -13.45 -9.52
CA PRO A 25 -6.46 -12.54 -9.86
C PRO A 25 -6.32 -11.22 -9.09
N VAL A 26 -6.69 -10.10 -9.70
CA VAL A 26 -6.55 -8.76 -9.09
C VAL A 26 -7.20 -8.70 -7.71
N SER A 27 -8.36 -9.32 -7.52
CA SER A 27 -9.06 -9.36 -6.22
C SER A 27 -8.28 -10.02 -5.07
N GLN A 28 -7.26 -10.83 -5.37
CA GLN A 28 -6.45 -11.56 -4.39
C GLN A 28 -4.98 -11.13 -4.40
N TRP A 29 -4.60 -10.19 -5.27
CA TRP A 29 -3.20 -9.90 -5.53
C TRP A 29 -2.47 -9.34 -4.30
N GLY A 30 -3.03 -8.34 -3.62
CA GLY A 30 -2.47 -7.80 -2.38
C GLY A 30 -2.36 -8.84 -1.26
N CYS A 31 -3.41 -9.63 -1.03
CA CYS A 31 -3.40 -10.71 -0.04
C CYS A 31 -2.30 -11.73 -0.36
N LYS A 32 -2.21 -12.17 -1.61
CA LYS A 32 -1.20 -13.16 -2.01
C LYS A 32 0.22 -12.67 -1.75
N ILE A 33 0.50 -11.39 -2.00
CA ILE A 33 1.81 -10.80 -1.68
C ILE A 33 2.10 -10.88 -0.18
N VAL A 34 1.17 -10.46 0.68
CA VAL A 34 1.36 -10.51 2.14
C VAL A 34 1.55 -11.95 2.60
N ARG A 35 0.62 -12.84 2.23
CA ARG A 35 0.65 -14.27 2.60
C ARG A 35 1.96 -14.94 2.23
N ASP A 36 2.44 -14.71 1.01
CA ASP A 36 3.63 -15.40 0.49
C ASP A 36 4.94 -14.81 1.05
N THR A 37 4.95 -13.55 1.50
CA THR A 37 6.17 -12.85 1.96
C THR A 37 6.31 -12.76 3.48
N GLU A 38 5.20 -12.77 4.22
CA GLU A 38 5.19 -12.62 5.68
C GLU A 38 6.09 -13.63 6.42
N PRO A 39 6.11 -14.95 6.08
CA PRO A 39 6.99 -15.90 6.74
C PRO A 39 8.48 -15.56 6.60
N PHE A 40 8.88 -15.00 5.44
CA PHE A 40 10.26 -14.58 5.18
C PHE A 40 10.60 -13.27 5.90
N VAL A 41 9.69 -12.31 5.87
CA VAL A 41 9.87 -11.03 6.58
C VAL A 41 10.06 -11.26 8.08
N ASN A 42 9.26 -12.15 8.67
CA ASN A 42 9.32 -12.44 10.10
C ASN A 42 10.63 -13.16 10.53
N THR A 43 11.33 -13.82 9.60
CA THR A 43 12.53 -14.61 9.90
C THR A 43 13.83 -13.89 9.54
N ILE A 44 13.87 -13.13 8.44
CA ILE A 44 15.12 -12.61 7.88
C ILE A 44 15.55 -11.29 8.56
N TYR A 45 14.61 -10.48 9.04
CA TYR A 45 14.93 -9.17 9.62
C TYR A 45 14.13 -8.85 10.90
N PRO A 46 14.44 -9.51 12.04
CA PRO A 46 13.72 -9.26 13.29
C PRO A 46 13.83 -7.81 13.80
N GLN A 47 14.79 -7.04 13.27
CA GLN A 47 15.06 -5.64 13.64
C GLN A 47 14.70 -4.63 12.53
N ALA A 48 14.09 -5.08 11.42
CA ALA A 48 13.67 -4.18 10.35
C ALA A 48 12.15 -4.03 10.29
N GLU A 49 11.73 -2.80 9.99
CA GLU A 49 10.36 -2.51 9.62
C GLU A 49 10.20 -2.64 8.10
N CYS A 50 9.31 -3.53 7.67
CA CYS A 50 9.09 -3.82 6.26
C CYS A 50 7.80 -3.15 5.81
N VAL A 51 7.87 -2.18 4.90
CA VAL A 51 6.70 -1.44 4.41
C VAL A 51 6.46 -1.77 2.96
N PHE A 52 5.26 -2.26 2.66
CA PHE A 52 4.81 -2.52 1.30
C PHE A 52 3.83 -1.44 0.88
N PHE A 53 4.15 -0.77 -0.23
CA PHE A 53 3.30 0.26 -0.82
C PHE A 53 2.49 -0.31 -1.97
N LEU A 54 1.18 -0.47 -1.77
CA LEU A 54 0.27 -1.10 -2.72
C LEU A 54 -0.64 -0.09 -3.42
N PRO A 55 -1.19 -0.43 -4.61
CA PRO A 55 -2.34 0.28 -5.16
C PRO A 55 -3.53 0.20 -4.21
N GLU A 56 -4.39 1.20 -4.28
CA GLU A 56 -5.46 1.44 -3.30
C GLU A 56 -6.41 0.26 -3.11
N ALA A 57 -6.76 -0.44 -4.19
CA ALA A 57 -7.67 -1.58 -4.17
C ALA A 57 -7.16 -2.74 -3.29
N HIS A 58 -5.85 -2.76 -3.00
CA HIS A 58 -5.18 -3.83 -2.27
C HIS A 58 -4.84 -3.45 -0.83
N LEU A 59 -5.08 -2.22 -0.39
CA LEU A 59 -4.71 -1.77 0.96
C LEU A 59 -5.46 -2.54 2.05
N LEU A 60 -6.80 -2.56 2.00
CA LEU A 60 -7.63 -3.27 2.98
C LEU A 60 -7.45 -4.79 2.92
N PRO A 61 -7.45 -5.45 1.74
CA PRO A 61 -7.20 -6.89 1.67
C PRO A 61 -5.81 -7.28 2.18
N ALA A 62 -4.77 -6.50 1.88
CA ALA A 62 -3.42 -6.75 2.40
C ALA A 62 -3.35 -6.58 3.91
N LEU A 63 -4.01 -5.55 4.46
CA LEU A 63 -4.10 -5.35 5.91
C LEU A 63 -4.81 -6.51 6.61
N ALA A 64 -5.90 -7.01 6.03
CA ALA A 64 -6.69 -8.11 6.58
C ALA A 64 -5.98 -9.48 6.52
N GLU A 65 -5.05 -9.67 5.58
CA GLU A 65 -4.30 -10.92 5.42
C GLU A 65 -3.16 -11.07 6.44
N ARG A 66 -2.68 -9.96 7.03
CA ARG A 66 -1.57 -9.97 7.98
C ARG A 66 -1.88 -10.79 9.22
N GLY A 67 -0.91 -11.55 9.70
CA GLY A 67 -0.95 -12.13 11.04
C GLY A 67 -0.97 -11.04 12.14
N ALA A 68 -1.45 -11.38 13.34
CA ALA A 68 -1.50 -10.45 14.47
C ALA A 68 -0.12 -9.86 14.83
N ASP A 69 0.93 -10.66 14.71
CA ASP A 69 2.32 -10.27 14.96
C ASP A 69 3.09 -9.89 13.67
N SER A 70 2.35 -9.58 12.60
CA SER A 70 2.93 -9.25 11.30
C SER A 70 3.81 -8.00 11.38
N ARG A 71 5.08 -8.16 10.98
CA ARG A 71 6.04 -7.06 10.82
C ARG A 71 5.87 -6.30 9.52
N ILE A 72 5.01 -6.77 8.63
CA ILE A 72 4.70 -6.05 7.38
C ILE A 72 3.79 -4.88 7.73
N CYS A 73 4.24 -3.67 7.41
CA CYS A 73 3.43 -2.46 7.39
C CYS A 73 2.89 -2.23 5.98
N ILE A 74 1.67 -1.72 5.89
CA ILE A 74 1.02 -1.40 4.62
C ILE A 74 0.97 0.11 4.46
N GLY A 75 1.37 0.57 3.27
CA GLY A 75 1.36 1.97 2.91
C GLY A 75 0.71 2.25 1.55
N ALA A 76 0.30 3.50 1.35
CA ALA A 76 -0.21 3.96 0.06
C ALA A 76 0.92 4.49 -0.83
N GLN A 77 0.75 4.38 -2.15
CA GLN A 77 1.74 4.85 -3.14
C GLN A 77 1.71 6.37 -3.38
N GLY A 78 0.85 7.10 -2.69
CA GLY A 78 0.63 8.53 -2.86
C GLY A 78 -0.65 8.97 -2.15
N VAL A 79 -0.71 10.24 -1.76
CA VAL A 79 -1.89 10.91 -1.19
C VAL A 79 -2.02 12.31 -1.76
N HIS A 80 -3.24 12.82 -1.72
CA HIS A 80 -3.54 14.19 -2.06
C HIS A 80 -2.95 15.15 -1.02
N ARG A 81 -2.58 16.35 -1.48
CA ARG A 81 -1.93 17.39 -0.67
C ARG A 81 -2.88 18.05 0.35
N GLU A 82 -4.18 18.03 0.06
CA GLU A 82 -5.24 18.51 0.94
C GLU A 82 -5.98 17.34 1.59
N ASP A 83 -6.66 17.63 2.70
CA ASP A 83 -7.36 16.63 3.49
C ASP A 83 -8.62 17.21 4.13
N VAL A 84 -9.40 16.35 4.77
CA VAL A 84 -10.54 16.76 5.59
C VAL A 84 -10.08 17.52 6.84
N SER A 85 -10.90 18.41 7.35
CA SER A 85 -10.66 19.09 8.63
C SER A 85 -11.94 19.17 9.46
N LYS A 86 -11.80 19.20 10.79
CA LYS A 86 -12.95 19.55 11.64
C LYS A 86 -13.40 20.96 11.25
N ASP A 87 -14.69 21.12 11.02
CA ASP A 87 -15.34 22.38 10.62
C ASP A 87 -14.91 22.96 9.26
N GLY A 88 -14.28 22.16 8.39
CA GLY A 88 -13.88 22.59 7.04
C GLY A 88 -14.31 21.60 5.97
N ASN A 89 -13.36 21.18 5.11
CA ASN A 89 -13.67 20.21 4.07
C ASN A 89 -14.06 18.87 4.72
N PHE A 90 -15.27 18.39 4.41
CA PHE A 90 -15.85 17.18 4.99
C PHE A 90 -15.56 15.91 4.18
N GLY A 91 -14.82 16.01 3.08
CA GLY A 91 -14.46 14.86 2.22
C GLY A 91 -14.72 15.06 0.74
N GLY A 92 -14.86 16.30 0.25
CA GLY A 92 -15.09 16.61 -1.16
C GLY A 92 -13.87 16.34 -2.05
N PHE A 93 -13.50 15.06 -2.21
CA PHE A 93 -12.27 14.59 -2.84
C PHE A 93 -12.55 13.40 -3.79
N THR A 94 -13.56 13.50 -4.67
CA THR A 94 -14.12 12.38 -5.46
C THR A 94 -13.11 11.41 -6.08
N THR A 95 -12.00 11.91 -6.64
CA THR A 95 -10.94 11.10 -7.27
C THR A 95 -9.61 11.14 -6.52
N LEU A 96 -9.56 11.86 -5.39
CA LEU A 96 -8.34 12.20 -4.68
C LEU A 96 -8.29 11.42 -3.36
N ARG A 97 -7.25 10.63 -3.19
CA ARG A 97 -7.04 9.85 -1.96
C ARG A 97 -6.34 10.69 -0.91
N THR A 98 -7.03 11.07 0.16
CA THR A 98 -6.43 11.89 1.24
C THR A 98 -5.61 11.06 2.23
N ALA A 99 -4.74 11.71 3.00
CA ALA A 99 -3.91 11.04 4.00
C ALA A 99 -4.74 10.47 5.17
N LYS A 100 -5.79 11.18 5.61
CA LYS A 100 -6.70 10.70 6.65
C LYS A 100 -7.54 9.51 6.20
N ALA A 101 -7.92 9.43 4.92
CA ALA A 101 -8.56 8.23 4.39
C ALA A 101 -7.61 7.02 4.45
N VAL A 102 -6.34 7.21 4.07
CA VAL A 102 -5.29 6.17 4.17
C VAL A 102 -5.03 5.75 5.61
N ALA A 103 -4.92 6.71 6.53
CA ALA A 103 -4.76 6.43 7.96
C ALA A 103 -5.98 5.68 8.53
N ALA A 104 -7.20 6.07 8.15
CA ALA A 104 -8.44 5.43 8.61
C ALA A 104 -8.56 3.97 8.15
N MET A 105 -7.97 3.60 7.01
CA MET A 105 -7.88 2.21 6.57
C MET A 105 -6.95 1.36 7.46
N GLY A 106 -6.05 1.99 8.23
CA GLY A 106 -5.03 1.31 9.04
C GLY A 106 -3.65 1.26 8.40
N CYS A 107 -3.43 1.98 7.29
CA CYS A 107 -2.10 2.12 6.71
C CYS A 107 -1.21 3.04 7.55
N THR A 108 0.08 2.73 7.66
CA THR A 108 1.02 3.47 8.52
C THR A 108 2.00 4.35 7.74
N HIS A 109 2.07 4.17 6.42
CA HIS A 109 3.07 4.84 5.57
C HIS A 109 2.47 5.33 4.26
N VAL A 110 3.16 6.30 3.65
CA VAL A 110 2.83 6.78 2.31
C VAL A 110 4.08 7.24 1.57
N ILE A 111 4.14 7.00 0.26
CA ILE A 111 5.16 7.58 -0.61
C ILE A 111 4.73 9.00 -0.98
N ILE A 112 5.66 9.96 -0.95
CA ILE A 112 5.44 11.31 -1.47
C ILE A 112 6.57 11.68 -2.44
N GLY A 113 6.21 12.21 -3.60
CA GLY A 113 7.17 12.69 -4.58
C GLY A 113 8.04 11.55 -5.12
N HIS A 114 7.40 10.42 -5.45
CA HIS A 114 8.04 9.38 -6.23
C HIS A 114 8.48 9.96 -7.59
N CYS A 115 9.57 9.47 -8.18
CA CYS A 115 10.04 10.03 -9.46
C CYS A 115 9.00 9.90 -10.59
N GLU A 116 8.11 8.90 -10.52
CA GLU A 116 6.98 8.76 -11.46
C GLU A 116 5.86 9.78 -11.21
N GLU A 117 5.71 10.31 -9.99
CA GLU A 117 4.77 11.40 -9.68
C GLU A 117 5.34 12.78 -10.06
N ARG A 118 6.67 12.88 -10.20
CA ARG A 118 7.37 14.13 -10.54
C ARG A 118 7.69 14.27 -12.03
N ARG A 119 7.60 13.18 -12.80
CA ARG A 119 7.80 13.23 -14.24
C ARG A 119 6.63 13.98 -14.86
N GLU A 120 6.97 15.00 -15.64
CA GLU A 120 6.06 15.74 -16.51
C GLU A 120 5.30 14.80 -17.45
#